data_AF-A0AAV6IZQ5-F1
#
_entry.id   AF-A0AAV6IZQ5-F1
#
_cell.length_a   1.000
_cell.length_b   1.000
_cell.length_c   1.000
_cell.angle_alpha   90.00
_cell.angle_beta   90.00
_cell.angle_gamma   90.00
#
_symmetry.space_group_name_H-M   'P 1'
#
loop_
_entity.id
_entity.type
_entity.pdbx_description
1 polymer ?
#
loop_
_entity_poly.entity_id
_entity_poly.type
_entity_poly.pdbx_seq_one_letter_code
_entity_poly.pdbx_strand_id
1 'polypeptide(L)'
;MSSSQSLRPSTTQGARFDDKPLWNHVQVVNLADGGGGNRTWVCNYCNKRVVGSYTKVKGHLLRLPHHNVEGCLSISNEVLEAIRKEHEAAEAKKAQLALNARKKAEYVTIPEGSDLLQQKKRKGKGPLEVL
;
A
#
# COMPACT_ATOMS: atom_id res chain seq x y z
N MET A 1 -11.24 21.82 34.97
CA MET A 1 -10.10 21.06 34.39
C MET A 1 -10.56 20.61 33.02
N SER A 2 -10.16 21.32 31.96
CA SER A 2 -10.64 21.07 30.60
C SER A 2 -9.94 19.86 30.00
N SER A 3 -10.67 18.75 29.88
CA SER A 3 -10.18 17.55 29.19
C SER A 3 -10.51 17.66 27.70
N SER A 4 -9.57 18.17 26.91
CA SER A 4 -9.61 18.17 25.45
C SER A 4 -9.52 16.73 24.94
N GLN A 5 -10.66 16.08 24.74
CA GLN A 5 -10.73 14.82 24.01
C GLN A 5 -10.79 15.14 22.52
N SER A 6 -9.69 14.88 21.81
CA SER A 6 -9.64 14.83 20.36
C SER A 6 -10.71 13.87 19.85
N LEU A 7 -11.81 14.42 19.33
CA LEU A 7 -12.89 13.64 18.74
C LEU A 7 -12.36 12.94 17.48
N ARG A 8 -12.07 11.64 17.61
CA ARG A 8 -11.90 10.73 16.47
C ARG A 8 -13.29 10.57 15.82
N PRO A 9 -13.47 10.86 14.52
CA PRO A 9 -14.75 10.62 13.87
C PRO A 9 -15.04 9.12 13.75
N SER A 10 -16.26 8.77 14.16
CA SER A 10 -16.76 7.42 14.42
C SER A 10 -16.74 6.48 13.21
N THR A 11 -16.27 5.28 13.49
CA THR A 11 -16.31 4.06 12.69
C THR A 11 -17.73 3.67 12.26
N THR A 12 -18.00 3.60 10.96
CA THR A 12 -19.11 2.76 10.44
C THR A 12 -18.90 2.16 9.05
N GLN A 13 -17.69 2.22 8.48
CA GLN A 13 -17.33 1.51 7.23
C GLN A 13 -15.81 1.20 7.17
N GLY A 14 -15.22 0.89 8.33
CA GLY A 14 -13.80 0.60 8.50
C GLY A 14 -13.37 -0.82 8.11
N ALA A 15 -13.93 -1.39 7.04
CA ALA A 15 -13.42 -2.64 6.49
C ALA A 15 -12.38 -2.33 5.39
N ARG A 16 -11.11 -2.35 5.81
CA ARG A 16 -9.96 -2.90 5.06
C ARG A 16 -9.56 -2.19 3.76
N PHE A 17 -8.98 -1.00 3.90
CA PHE A 17 -8.06 -0.47 2.89
C PHE A 17 -6.60 -0.62 3.33
N ASP A 18 -6.26 -1.66 4.10
CA ASP A 18 -4.87 -1.93 4.51
C ASP A 18 -3.90 -1.97 3.32
N ASP A 19 -4.36 -2.48 2.17
CA ASP A 19 -3.57 -2.52 0.93
C ASP A 19 -3.59 -1.19 0.14
N LYS A 20 -4.32 -0.18 0.62
CA LYS A 20 -4.56 1.10 -0.05
C LYS A 20 -4.54 2.24 0.98
N PRO A 21 -3.37 2.51 1.59
CA PRO A 21 -3.25 3.41 2.74
C PRO A 21 -3.69 4.85 2.45
N LEU A 22 -3.68 5.29 1.19
CA LEU A 22 -4.08 6.65 0.84
C LEU A 22 -5.56 6.96 1.16
N TRP A 23 -6.42 5.96 1.32
CA TRP A 23 -7.79 6.17 1.78
C TRP A 23 -7.88 6.72 3.20
N ASN A 24 -6.84 6.56 4.02
CA ASN A 24 -6.80 7.10 5.39
C ASN A 24 -6.69 8.65 5.41
N HIS A 25 -6.28 9.25 4.29
CA HIS A 25 -6.09 10.69 4.14
C HIS A 25 -7.29 11.41 3.51
N VAL A 26 -8.39 10.67 3.27
CA VAL A 26 -9.64 11.21 2.73
C VAL A 26 -10.84 10.60 3.45
N GLN A 27 -11.93 11.35 3.56
CA GLN A 27 -13.19 10.83 4.05
C GLN A 27 -14.05 10.34 2.88
N VAL A 28 -14.40 9.05 2.86
CA VAL A 28 -15.35 8.52 1.88
C VAL A 28 -16.77 8.87 2.34
N VAL A 29 -17.50 9.60 1.50
CA VAL A 29 -18.83 10.14 1.83
C VAL A 29 -19.96 9.33 1.19
N ASN A 30 -19.77 8.83 -0.04
CA ASN A 30 -20.74 7.96 -0.69
C ASN A 30 -20.01 6.85 -1.44
N LEU A 31 -20.44 5.60 -1.23
CA LEU A 31 -20.15 4.51 -2.13
C LEU A 31 -21.27 4.52 -3.17
N ALA A 32 -20.94 4.65 -4.46
CA ALA A 32 -21.99 4.60 -5.47
C ALA A 32 -22.65 3.20 -5.44
N ASP A 33 -23.96 3.15 -5.17
CA ASP A 33 -24.74 1.90 -5.06
C ASP A 33 -24.84 1.09 -6.37
N GLY A 34 -24.36 1.64 -7.49
CA GLY A 34 -24.51 1.07 -8.84
C GLY A 34 -23.30 0.28 -9.38
N GLY A 35 -22.53 -0.41 -8.53
CA GLY A 35 -21.47 -1.34 -8.96
C GLY A 35 -20.22 -0.73 -9.64
N GLY A 36 -20.23 0.55 -9.99
CA GLY A 36 -19.21 1.21 -10.82
C GLY A 36 -17.90 1.61 -10.13
N GLY A 37 -17.61 1.12 -8.92
CA GLY A 37 -16.31 1.32 -8.23
C GLY A 37 -15.92 2.76 -7.86
N ASN A 38 -16.62 3.77 -8.37
CA ASN A 38 -16.40 5.17 -8.05
C ASN A 38 -17.01 5.53 -6.69
N ARG A 39 -16.28 6.35 -5.94
CA ARG A 39 -16.67 6.81 -4.61
C ARG A 39 -16.58 8.32 -4.57
N THR A 40 -17.49 8.92 -3.81
CA THR A 40 -17.35 10.33 -3.46
C THR A 40 -16.50 10.42 -2.21
N TRP A 41 -15.41 11.18 -2.26
CA TRP A 41 -14.52 11.37 -1.13
C TRP A 41 -14.18 12.86 -0.96
N VAL A 42 -13.78 13.22 0.26
CA VAL A 42 -13.41 14.57 0.67
C VAL A 42 -11.98 14.52 1.20
N CYS A 43 -11.12 15.40 0.71
CA CYS A 43 -9.75 15.52 1.20
C CYS A 43 -9.70 16.06 2.63
N ASN A 44 -8.93 15.42 3.51
CA ASN A 44 -8.81 15.86 4.91
C ASN A 44 -7.97 17.15 5.07
N TYR A 45 -7.25 17.58 4.02
CA TYR A 45 -6.35 18.74 4.07
C TYR A 45 -6.92 20.00 3.41
N CYS A 46 -7.59 19.85 2.27
CA CYS A 46 -8.17 20.99 1.54
C CYS A 46 -9.71 20.95 1.47
N ASN A 47 -10.34 19.95 2.08
CA ASN A 47 -11.80 19.74 2.06
C ASN A 47 -12.43 19.65 0.65
N LYS A 48 -11.61 19.47 -0.40
CA LYS A 48 -12.09 19.30 -1.77
C LYS A 48 -12.84 17.98 -1.89
N ARG A 49 -14.06 18.06 -2.40
CA ARG A 49 -14.91 16.92 -2.71
C ARG A 49 -14.66 16.46 -4.15
N VAL A 50 -14.37 15.17 -4.31
CA VAL A 50 -14.07 14.57 -5.62
C VAL A 50 -14.82 13.25 -5.76
N VAL A 51 -15.35 12.99 -6.95
CA VAL A 51 -15.88 11.68 -7.33
C VAL A 51 -14.82 10.93 -8.15
N GLY A 52 -14.44 9.75 -7.67
CA GLY A 52 -13.51 8.89 -8.38
C GLY A 52 -13.00 7.71 -7.58
N SER A 53 -12.12 6.95 -8.21
CA SER A 53 -11.44 5.82 -7.61
C SER A 53 -10.14 6.23 -6.90
N TYR A 54 -9.45 5.23 -6.35
CA TYR A 54 -8.15 5.39 -5.70
C TYR A 54 -7.11 6.12 -6.57
N THR A 55 -7.18 5.99 -7.89
CA THR A 55 -6.30 6.69 -8.83
C THR A 55 -6.39 8.21 -8.68
N LYS A 56 -7.60 8.75 -8.48
CA LYS A 56 -7.77 10.19 -8.23
C LYS A 56 -7.32 10.60 -6.82
N VAL A 57 -7.51 9.74 -5.81
CA VAL A 57 -6.96 9.99 -4.46
C VAL A 57 -5.44 10.10 -4.54
N LYS A 58 -4.78 9.18 -5.24
CA LYS A 58 -3.33 9.19 -5.47
C LYS A 58 -2.88 10.46 -6.20
N GLY A 59 -3.53 10.82 -7.30
CA GLY A 59 -3.21 12.04 -8.06
C GLY A 59 -3.32 13.31 -7.21
N HIS A 60 -4.39 13.40 -6.41
CA HIS A 60 -4.64 14.55 -5.54
C HIS A 60 -3.61 14.68 -4.41
N LEU A 61 -3.38 13.60 -3.65
CA LEU A 61 -2.50 13.63 -2.48
C LEU A 61 -1.03 13.75 -2.86
N LEU A 62 -0.58 13.02 -3.90
CA LEU A 62 0.83 12.99 -4.32
C LEU A 62 1.18 14.06 -5.37
N ARG A 63 0.22 14.91 -5.76
CA ARG A 63 0.37 15.96 -6.78
C ARG A 63 0.89 15.41 -8.12
N LEU A 64 0.44 14.22 -8.50
CA LEU A 64 0.88 13.57 -9.74
C LEU A 64 0.09 14.13 -10.94
N PRO A 65 0.76 14.43 -12.07
CA PRO A 65 0.09 14.86 -13.29
C PRO A 65 -0.73 13.73 -13.91
N HIS A 66 -1.60 14.06 -14.87
CA HIS A 66 -2.39 13.11 -15.70
C HIS A 66 -3.47 12.27 -14.98
N HIS A 67 -3.91 12.67 -13.78
CA HIS A 67 -4.97 11.97 -13.04
C HIS A 67 -6.35 12.65 -13.07
N ASN A 68 -6.55 13.65 -13.93
CA ASN A 68 -7.81 14.41 -14.05
C ASN A 68 -8.34 14.91 -12.69
N VAL A 69 -7.41 15.33 -11.83
CA VAL A 69 -7.66 15.85 -10.49
C VAL A 69 -6.53 16.82 -10.14
N GLU A 70 -6.87 17.95 -9.55
CA GLU A 70 -5.87 18.93 -9.10
C GLU A 70 -5.14 18.41 -7.85
N GLY A 71 -3.84 18.65 -7.77
CA GLY A 71 -3.03 18.31 -6.60
C GLY A 71 -3.44 19.13 -5.37
N CYS A 72 -3.33 18.54 -4.17
CA CYS A 72 -3.66 19.22 -2.93
C CYS A 72 -2.55 20.22 -2.55
N LEU A 73 -2.85 21.51 -2.61
CA LEU A 73 -1.90 22.58 -2.23
C LEU A 73 -1.83 22.79 -0.72
N SER A 74 -2.86 22.38 0.04
CA SER A 74 -2.93 22.52 1.50
C SER A 74 -2.05 21.53 2.28
N ILE A 75 -1.48 20.52 1.62
CA ILE A 75 -0.57 19.55 2.26
C ILE A 75 0.82 20.19 2.39
N SER A 76 1.38 20.19 3.60
CA SER A 76 2.78 20.60 3.82
C SER A 76 3.76 19.60 3.19
N ASN A 77 4.97 20.04 2.85
CA ASN A 77 5.96 19.14 2.23
C ASN A 77 6.30 17.93 3.13
N GLU A 78 6.39 18.13 4.44
CA GLU A 78 6.66 17.04 5.40
C GLU A 78 5.57 15.96 5.37
N VAL A 79 4.30 16.38 5.34
CA VAL A 79 3.16 15.46 5.25
C VAL A 79 3.11 14.80 3.88
N LEU A 80 3.43 15.53 2.81
CA LEU A 80 3.50 14.98 1.45
C LEU A 80 4.54 13.84 1.35
N GLU A 81 5.71 14.03 1.96
CA GLU A 81 6.76 13.02 2.00
C GLU A 81 6.34 11.79 2.82
N ALA A 82 5.70 12.00 3.97
CA ALA A 82 5.15 10.92 4.78
C ALA A 82 4.11 10.09 4.01
N ILE A 83 3.16 10.75 3.34
CA ILE A 83 2.14 10.09 2.50
C ILE A 83 2.80 9.32 1.34
N ARG A 84 3.83 9.92 0.70
CA ARG A 84 4.56 9.26 -0.40
C ARG A 84 5.27 8.00 0.09
N LYS A 85 5.97 8.06 1.22
CA LYS A 85 6.68 6.93 1.81
C LYS A 85 5.73 5.80 2.20
N GLU A 86 4.59 6.14 2.79
CA GLU A 86 3.53 5.17 3.13
C GLU A 86 3.00 4.45 1.87
N HIS A 87 2.72 5.20 0.80
CA HIS A 87 2.27 4.63 -0.47
C HIS A 87 3.33 3.71 -1.10
N GLU A 88 4.60 4.13 -1.12
CA GLU A 88 5.69 3.32 -1.68
C GLU A 88 5.88 2.01 -0.90
N ALA A 89 5.85 2.07 0.44
CA ALA A 89 5.95 0.88 1.28
C ALA A 89 4.81 -0.12 1.02
N ALA A 90 3.58 0.36 0.81
CA ALA A 90 2.44 -0.49 0.48
C ALA A 90 2.60 -1.16 -0.90
N GLU A 91 3.03 -0.41 -1.92
CA GLU A 91 3.26 -0.96 -3.26
C GLU A 91 4.42 -1.97 -3.28
N ALA A 92 5.50 -1.70 -2.54
CA ALA A 92 6.62 -2.64 -2.39
C ALA A 92 6.18 -3.94 -1.71
N LYS A 93 5.40 -3.84 -0.62
CA LYS A 93 4.84 -5.01 0.07
C LYS A 93 3.95 -5.83 -0.86
N LYS A 94 3.09 -5.17 -1.64
CA LYS A 94 2.22 -5.82 -2.62
C LYS A 94 3.02 -6.53 -3.72
N ALA A 95 4.06 -5.89 -4.25
CA ALA A 95 4.94 -6.50 -5.25
C ALA A 95 5.67 -7.74 -4.69
N GLN A 96 6.17 -7.67 -3.45
CA GLN A 96 6.82 -8.80 -2.80
C GLN A 96 5.85 -9.97 -2.56
N LEU A 97 4.62 -9.69 -2.13
CA LEU A 97 3.58 -10.71 -1.98
C LEU A 97 3.24 -11.37 -3.32
N ALA A 98 3.13 -10.61 -4.40
CA ALA A 98 2.88 -11.15 -5.73
C ALA A 98 4.02 -12.06 -6.22
N LEU A 99 5.27 -11.66 -5.98
CA LEU A 99 6.46 -12.47 -6.31
C LEU A 99 6.51 -13.76 -5.47
N ASN A 100 6.21 -13.68 -4.18
CA ASN A 100 6.15 -14.84 -3.31
C ASN A 100 5.03 -15.80 -3.70
N ALA A 101 3.86 -15.28 -4.08
CA ALA A 101 2.75 -16.09 -4.58
C ALA A 101 3.12 -16.83 -5.87
N ARG A 102 3.79 -16.15 -6.81
CA ARG A 102 4.30 -16.78 -8.04
C ARG A 102 5.30 -17.90 -7.75
N LYS A 103 6.29 -17.65 -6.88
CA LYS A 103 7.28 -18.66 -6.47
C LYS A 103 6.62 -19.88 -5.80
N LYS A 104 5.60 -19.65 -4.97
CA LYS A 104 4.85 -20.72 -4.32
C LYS A 104 4.08 -21.57 -5.35
N ALA A 105 3.46 -20.94 -6.35
CA ALA A 105 2.77 -21.68 -7.41
C ALA A 105 3.72 -22.53 -8.27
N GLU A 106 4.92 -22.02 -8.57
CA GLU A 106 5.96 -22.76 -9.29
C GLU A 106 6.42 -24.00 -8.50
N TYR A 107 6.66 -23.87 -7.19
CA TYR A 107 7.05 -25.00 -6.32
C TYR A 107 5.97 -26.11 -6.28
N VAL A 108 4.69 -25.73 -6.23
CA VAL A 108 3.58 -26.70 -6.15
C VAL A 108 3.36 -27.46 -7.47
N THR A 109 3.82 -26.93 -8.60
CA THR A 109 3.61 -27.54 -9.94
C THR A 109 4.74 -28.50 -10.34
N ILE A 110 5.74 -28.69 -9.49
CA ILE A 110 6.83 -29.64 -9.76
C ILE A 110 6.29 -31.06 -9.48
N PRO A 111 6.39 -32.02 -10.42
CA PRO A 111 6.00 -33.41 -10.18
C PRO A 111 6.82 -34.01 -9.03
N GLU A 112 6.15 -34.74 -8.13
CA GLU A 112 6.75 -35.54 -7.04
C GLU A 112 7.81 -36.48 -7.64
N GLY A 113 9.09 -36.10 -7.55
CA GLY A 113 10.20 -36.86 -8.12
C GLY A 113 11.39 -36.02 -8.59
N SER A 114 11.29 -34.69 -8.59
CA SER A 114 12.42 -33.81 -8.91
C SER A 114 13.33 -33.54 -7.70
N ASP A 115 13.79 -34.58 -7.02
CA ASP A 115 14.91 -34.45 -6.07
C ASP A 115 16.22 -34.46 -6.88
N LEU A 116 16.58 -33.31 -7.43
CA LEU A 116 17.95 -33.06 -7.87
C LEU A 116 18.49 -31.87 -7.09
N LEU A 117 18.95 -32.20 -5.88
CA LEU A 117 20.25 -31.81 -5.39
C LEU A 117 20.69 -30.40 -5.85
N GLN A 118 20.25 -29.37 -5.13
CA GLN A 118 21.11 -28.21 -4.96
C GLN A 118 22.31 -28.66 -4.12
N GLN A 119 23.26 -29.33 -4.77
CA GLN A 119 24.64 -29.43 -4.34
C GLN A 119 25.18 -28.01 -4.19
N LYS A 120 24.91 -27.40 -3.03
CA LYS A 120 25.64 -26.24 -2.56
C LYS A 120 27.03 -26.74 -2.17
N LYS A 121 27.87 -26.98 -3.18
CA LYS A 121 29.30 -27.28 -3.04
C LYS A 121 30.00 -26.02 -2.53
N ARG A 122 29.85 -25.74 -1.23
CA ARG A 122 30.76 -24.86 -0.50
C ARG A 122 32.07 -25.62 -0.35
N LYS A 123 33.05 -25.36 -1.22
CA LYS A 123 34.42 -25.82 -1.02
C LYS A 123 35.11 -24.86 -0.05
N GLY A 124 34.87 -25.04 1.25
CA GLY A 124 35.74 -24.53 2.30
C GLY A 124 36.79 -25.59 2.62
N LYS A 125 38.06 -25.32 2.34
CA LYS A 125 39.20 -26.08 2.87
C LYS A 125 39.72 -25.36 4.11
N GLY A 126 39.97 -26.12 5.17
CA GLY A 126 40.52 -25.71 6.48
C GLY A 126 39.66 -26.33 7.58
N PRO A 127 40.21 -27.12 8.52
CA PRO A 127 41.26 -26.76 9.50
C PRO A 127 42.53 -27.65 9.39
N LEU A 128 43.77 -27.23 9.74
CA LEU A 128 44.41 -27.16 11.09
C LEU A 128 44.38 -28.55 11.79
N GLU A 129 45.43 -29.23 12.25
CA GLU A 129 46.83 -28.91 12.63
C GLU A 129 47.71 -30.19 12.76
N VAL A 130 49.02 -29.95 12.92
CA VAL A 130 50.07 -30.68 13.70
C VAL A 130 50.29 -32.20 13.54
N LEU A 131 51.49 -32.56 13.06
CA LEU A 131 52.61 -33.10 13.87
C LEU A 131 53.91 -33.07 13.04
#